data_AF-A0A7V4MP98-F1
#
_entry.id   AF-A0A7V4MP98-F1
#
_cell.length_a   1.000
_cell.length_b   1.000
_cell.length_c   1.000
_cell.angle_alpha   90.00
_cell.angle_beta   90.00
_cell.angle_gamma   90.00
#
_symmetry.space_group_name_H-M   'P 1'
#
loop_
_entity.id
_entity.type
_entity.pdbx_description
1 polymer ?
#
loop_
_entity_poly.entity_id
_entity_poly.type
_entity_poly.pdbx_seq_one_letter_code
_entity_poly.pdbx_strand_id
1 'polypeptide(L)'
;MPSESLHIFNPRRNMHVEGFSGRAATTTIHDATETGLSISGIFQAPEDFAVLCLYNAYDYFNHLSTKPLPRTDLTGLRLQFDLEYDHSLEGAIRFDTAKYPSVSWDSMTFVCGKGDPEDIYEVRLRDYATVVDGEVYDSYAILTLRTDLSLAALADVNRPGIDYIHLYFRDTRYTVTHNDARVEAQIEQYNPATGELRLAEGTPFPFGAWAVIDPGAATEEMVRLDPHPSFDRYIVSCSFSHGAGCTVRLVPGADAMIAKLVDIINTPGEEVAGRYGPDQTGTISAIGSGNLQAARIMLTFRNAPPPDGCYGALGNLDRVFATAGNAGAGTPAFAWDKGSVRFQKGDNERRYHIDLDFHAGLKDKLNRAVPLHDVRKIYMVFAPRFENVEGALEDGCTLTADVGPSETVWQVEDSSALSGGRYFIGTPTSEERVRLLSVDSPTQITVERGFEGSASGSWPAGTRMKKVSPISGFASDIEWRATISNLTVTGDRSLKVGGGAPRIEESDARCKYTGYWEEYVYGGGFP
;
A
#
# COMPACT_ATOMS: atom_id res chain seq x y z
N MET A 1 35.28 -39.13 13.08
CA MET A 1 34.84 -37.88 12.43
C MET A 1 35.17 -36.75 13.39
N PRO A 2 35.91 -35.70 12.98
CA PRO A 2 36.11 -34.55 13.84
C PRO A 2 34.73 -33.98 14.19
N SER A 3 34.45 -33.76 15.47
CA SER A 3 33.18 -33.21 15.93
C SER A 3 33.11 -31.73 15.54
N GLU A 4 32.59 -31.42 14.36
CA GLU A 4 32.19 -30.06 14.00
C GLU A 4 31.31 -29.52 15.13
N SER A 5 31.68 -28.38 15.72
CA SER A 5 30.90 -27.76 16.78
C SER A 5 29.56 -27.27 16.22
N LEU A 6 28.46 -27.73 16.82
CA LEU A 6 27.12 -27.25 16.46
C LEU A 6 26.84 -25.92 17.15
N HIS A 7 26.24 -25.01 16.40
CA HIS A 7 25.93 -23.67 16.85
C HIS A 7 24.46 -23.34 16.61
N ILE A 8 23.84 -22.69 17.58
CA ILE A 8 22.49 -22.16 17.43
C ILE A 8 22.44 -21.13 16.28
N PHE A 9 21.32 -21.10 15.56
CA PHE A 9 21.09 -20.25 14.40
C PHE A 9 22.07 -20.44 13.23
N ASN A 10 22.73 -21.60 13.09
CA ASN A 10 23.49 -21.91 11.88
C ASN A 10 22.54 -22.32 10.74
N PRO A 11 22.42 -21.53 9.64
CA PRO A 11 21.50 -21.82 8.54
C PRO A 11 21.70 -23.18 7.88
N ARG A 12 22.94 -23.69 7.86
CA ARG A 12 23.30 -24.96 7.20
C ARG A 12 22.83 -26.22 7.95
N ARG A 13 22.31 -26.06 9.17
CA ARG A 13 22.13 -27.16 10.14
C ARG A 13 20.83 -27.09 10.90
N ASN A 14 20.43 -25.90 11.34
CA ASN A 14 19.36 -25.72 12.35
C ASN A 14 18.13 -25.01 11.80
N MET A 15 18.23 -24.42 10.60
CA MET A 15 17.12 -23.73 9.94
C MET A 15 16.47 -24.62 8.89
N HIS A 16 15.15 -24.53 8.79
CA HIS A 16 14.36 -25.32 7.85
C HIS A 16 13.04 -24.63 7.53
N VAL A 17 12.40 -25.04 6.44
CA VAL A 17 11.01 -24.67 6.14
C VAL A 17 10.07 -25.64 6.84
N GLU A 18 8.91 -25.13 7.26
CA GLU A 18 7.84 -25.95 7.85
C GLU A 18 6.57 -25.79 7.04
N GLY A 19 5.97 -26.92 6.66
CA GLY A 19 4.70 -26.97 5.94
C GLY A 19 3.53 -27.22 6.89
N PHE A 20 2.37 -26.66 6.55
CA PHE A 20 1.10 -26.89 7.25
C PHE A 20 0.15 -27.67 6.34
N SER A 21 -0.67 -28.54 6.94
CA SER A 21 -1.69 -29.29 6.19
C SER A 21 -2.76 -28.34 5.65
N GLY A 22 -2.92 -28.29 4.33
CA GLY A 22 -4.03 -27.62 3.64
C GLY A 22 -3.88 -26.10 3.43
N ARG A 23 -2.79 -25.47 3.90
CA ARG A 23 -2.42 -24.07 3.64
C ARG A 23 -0.90 -23.94 3.70
N ALA A 24 -0.23 -23.88 2.55
CA ALA A 24 1.23 -23.79 2.52
C ALA A 24 1.74 -23.36 1.14
N ALA A 25 2.64 -22.38 1.15
CA ALA A 25 3.43 -22.04 -0.03
C ALA A 25 4.39 -23.18 -0.39
N THR A 26 4.63 -23.41 -1.68
CA THR A 26 5.75 -24.26 -2.10
C THR A 26 7.03 -23.44 -1.96
N THR A 27 7.86 -23.79 -0.97
CA THR A 27 9.00 -22.96 -0.55
C THR A 27 10.25 -23.81 -0.34
N THR A 28 11.41 -23.24 -0.62
CA THR A 28 12.71 -23.84 -0.36
C THR A 28 13.69 -22.86 0.29
N ILE A 29 14.65 -23.40 1.04
CA ILE A 29 15.85 -22.67 1.48
C ILE A 29 17.00 -23.07 0.57
N HIS A 30 17.79 -22.10 0.14
CA HIS A 30 18.96 -22.31 -0.72
C HIS A 30 20.08 -21.33 -0.34
N ASP A 31 21.27 -21.53 -0.92
CA ASP A 31 22.46 -20.69 -0.71
C ASP A 31 22.86 -20.50 0.77
N ALA A 32 22.57 -21.51 1.59
CA ALA A 32 22.86 -21.46 3.02
C ALA A 32 24.38 -21.48 3.29
N THR A 33 24.84 -20.46 3.99
CA THR A 33 26.19 -20.32 4.56
C THR A 33 26.10 -20.30 6.08
N GLU A 34 27.23 -20.16 6.79
CA GLU A 34 27.18 -19.99 8.26
C GLU A 34 26.53 -18.66 8.68
N THR A 35 26.52 -17.65 7.80
CA THR A 35 26.11 -16.27 8.13
C THR A 35 24.95 -15.78 7.25
N GLY A 36 24.25 -16.67 6.55
CA GLY A 36 23.12 -16.27 5.71
C GLY A 36 22.48 -17.41 4.94
N LEU A 37 21.30 -17.14 4.37
CA LEU A 37 20.51 -18.04 3.53
C LEU A 37 19.54 -17.22 2.67
N SER A 38 19.07 -17.83 1.59
CA SER A 38 17.91 -17.33 0.85
C SER A 38 16.72 -18.28 1.00
N ILE A 39 15.53 -17.71 1.07
CA ILE A 39 14.26 -18.43 1.06
C ILE A 39 13.42 -17.90 -0.09
N SER A 40 12.83 -18.80 -0.87
CA SER A 40 12.04 -18.43 -2.04
C SER A 40 10.96 -19.47 -2.33
N GLY A 41 9.91 -19.05 -3.02
CA GLY A 41 8.82 -19.97 -3.35
C GLY A 41 7.73 -19.35 -4.21
N ILE A 42 6.60 -20.06 -4.23
CA ILE A 42 5.34 -19.66 -4.86
C ILE A 42 4.19 -19.77 -3.86
N PHE A 43 3.28 -18.80 -3.88
CA PHE A 43 1.99 -18.87 -3.18
C PHE A 43 0.95 -19.42 -4.16
N GLN A 44 0.27 -20.51 -3.80
CA GLN A 44 -0.76 -21.12 -4.64
C GLN A 44 -2.11 -20.43 -4.45
N ALA A 45 -2.34 -19.87 -3.27
CA ALA A 45 -3.54 -19.14 -2.90
C ALA A 45 -3.22 -17.93 -2.01
N PRO A 46 -4.12 -16.92 -1.94
CA PRO A 46 -3.94 -15.77 -1.07
C PRO A 46 -3.84 -16.13 0.42
N GLU A 47 -4.43 -17.25 0.86
CA GLU A 47 -4.34 -17.74 2.23
C GLU A 47 -3.06 -18.54 2.55
N ASP A 48 -2.17 -18.75 1.57
CA ASP A 48 -0.92 -19.45 1.79
C ASP A 48 0.08 -18.61 2.59
N PHE A 49 1.03 -19.30 3.19
CA PHE A 49 2.17 -18.69 3.84
C PHE A 49 3.34 -19.68 3.85
N ALA A 50 4.55 -19.15 4.02
CA ALA A 50 5.76 -19.93 4.24
C ALA A 50 6.30 -19.67 5.63
N VAL A 51 6.81 -20.71 6.29
CA VAL A 51 7.43 -20.58 7.61
C VAL A 51 8.90 -20.93 7.54
N LEU A 52 9.75 -19.96 7.86
CA LEU A 52 11.17 -20.17 8.10
C LEU A 52 11.38 -20.41 9.58
N CYS A 53 11.73 -21.62 9.96
CA CYS A 53 12.13 -21.96 11.31
C CYS A 53 13.61 -21.60 11.50
N LEU A 54 13.91 -20.65 12.39
CA LEU A 54 15.27 -20.23 12.71
C LEU A 54 15.89 -21.12 13.79
N TYR A 55 15.06 -21.61 14.71
CA TYR A 55 15.48 -22.48 15.79
C TYR A 55 14.35 -23.39 16.26
N ASN A 56 14.68 -24.64 16.55
CA ASN A 56 13.81 -25.58 17.23
C ASN A 56 14.64 -26.42 18.20
N ALA A 57 14.33 -26.35 19.49
CA ALA A 57 15.06 -27.04 20.55
C ALA A 57 15.07 -28.55 20.37
N TYR A 58 14.04 -29.13 19.73
CA TYR A 58 13.91 -30.58 19.63
C TYR A 58 14.47 -31.18 18.34
N ASP A 59 14.79 -30.36 17.33
CA ASP A 59 15.36 -30.77 16.04
C ASP A 59 14.81 -32.12 15.50
N TYR A 60 13.70 -32.06 14.77
CA TYR A 60 13.00 -33.26 14.30
C TYR A 60 13.67 -33.97 13.12
N PHE A 61 14.63 -33.33 12.45
CA PHE A 61 15.09 -33.75 11.12
C PHE A 61 16.50 -34.31 11.12
N ASN A 62 17.39 -33.77 11.96
CA ASN A 62 18.77 -34.22 11.94
C ASN A 62 18.92 -35.66 12.42
N HIS A 63 19.87 -36.37 11.81
CA HIS A 63 20.26 -37.70 12.24
C HIS A 63 20.68 -37.67 13.71
N LEU A 64 20.33 -38.72 14.47
CA LEU A 64 20.53 -38.79 15.92
C LEU A 64 21.99 -38.52 16.35
N SER A 65 22.99 -38.85 15.51
CA SER A 65 24.41 -38.60 15.80
C SER A 65 24.83 -37.13 15.68
N THR A 66 24.04 -36.31 14.99
CA THR A 66 24.29 -34.87 14.76
C THR A 66 23.18 -34.01 15.37
N LYS A 67 22.22 -34.63 16.05
CA LYS A 67 21.11 -33.95 16.70
C LYS A 67 21.60 -33.30 18.02
N PRO A 68 21.39 -32.00 18.21
CA PRO A 68 21.72 -31.33 19.47
C PRO A 68 20.77 -31.78 20.58
N LEU A 69 21.27 -31.76 21.83
CA LEU A 69 20.43 -31.85 23.02
C LEU A 69 19.52 -30.61 23.07
N PRO A 70 18.27 -30.75 23.53
CA PRO A 70 17.39 -29.61 23.66
C PRO A 70 17.97 -28.51 24.53
N ARG A 71 17.97 -27.29 23.99
CA ARG A 71 18.33 -26.07 24.70
C ARG A 71 17.16 -25.10 24.61
N THR A 72 16.53 -24.78 25.72
CA THR A 72 15.44 -23.79 25.74
C THR A 72 15.88 -22.45 26.35
N ASP A 73 16.95 -22.44 27.14
CA ASP A 73 17.54 -21.21 27.65
C ASP A 73 18.40 -20.52 26.58
N LEU A 74 17.88 -19.42 26.06
CA LEU A 74 18.51 -18.53 25.09
C LEU A 74 18.92 -17.19 25.73
N THR A 75 18.83 -17.06 27.05
CA THR A 75 19.25 -15.83 27.74
C THR A 75 20.72 -15.52 27.47
N GLY A 76 21.04 -14.22 27.38
CA GLY A 76 22.40 -13.75 27.12
C GLY A 76 22.88 -13.87 25.67
N LEU A 77 22.02 -14.33 24.74
CA LEU A 77 22.30 -14.24 23.31
C LEU A 77 21.93 -12.87 22.76
N ARG A 78 22.50 -12.52 21.61
CA ARG A 78 22.01 -11.44 20.75
C ARG A 78 22.10 -11.89 19.31
N LEU A 79 20.96 -11.83 18.61
CA LEU A 79 20.81 -12.26 17.22
C LEU A 79 20.70 -11.02 16.34
N GLN A 80 21.62 -10.91 15.38
CA GLN A 80 21.67 -9.82 14.42
C GLN A 80 21.74 -10.38 13.01
N PHE A 81 21.04 -9.77 12.07
CA PHE A 81 21.09 -10.12 10.65
C PHE A 81 20.51 -9.02 9.79
N ASP A 82 20.86 -9.03 8.51
CA ASP A 82 20.22 -8.20 7.51
C ASP A 82 19.14 -8.98 6.78
N LEU A 83 17.98 -8.37 6.56
CA LEU A 83 16.86 -8.90 5.81
C LEU A 83 16.61 -8.04 4.56
N GLU A 84 16.55 -8.71 3.41
CA GLU A 84 16.33 -8.11 2.10
C GLU A 84 15.27 -8.91 1.34
N TYR A 85 14.30 -8.23 0.73
CA TYR A 85 13.33 -8.85 -0.16
C TYR A 85 13.78 -8.63 -1.60
N ASP A 86 13.61 -9.62 -2.48
CA ASP A 86 13.93 -9.45 -3.89
C ASP A 86 12.87 -8.57 -4.56
N HIS A 87 13.19 -7.29 -4.79
CA HIS A 87 12.26 -6.30 -5.32
C HIS A 87 11.81 -6.58 -6.76
N SER A 88 12.51 -7.46 -7.49
CA SER A 88 12.05 -7.94 -8.79
C SER A 88 10.93 -8.98 -8.69
N LEU A 89 10.72 -9.54 -7.49
CA LEU A 89 9.77 -10.59 -7.17
C LEU A 89 8.75 -10.08 -6.14
N GLU A 90 7.70 -9.42 -6.63
CA GLU A 90 6.69 -8.75 -5.80
C GLU A 90 5.69 -9.68 -5.09
N GLY A 91 6.00 -10.97 -4.92
CA GLY A 91 5.06 -11.95 -4.38
C GLY A 91 4.87 -11.90 -2.87
N ALA A 92 5.85 -11.44 -2.08
CA ALA A 92 5.76 -11.44 -0.62
C ALA A 92 5.46 -10.06 -0.02
N ILE A 93 4.58 -10.03 0.97
CA ILE A 93 4.37 -8.86 1.81
C ILE A 93 5.60 -8.61 2.69
N ARG A 94 6.01 -7.35 2.82
CA ARG A 94 7.21 -6.97 3.60
C ARG A 94 6.87 -6.79 5.07
N PHE A 95 7.76 -7.20 5.98
CA PHE A 95 7.51 -7.11 7.44
C PHE A 95 7.24 -5.69 7.94
N ASP A 96 7.73 -4.70 7.22
CA ASP A 96 7.63 -3.30 7.59
C ASP A 96 6.36 -2.62 7.05
N THR A 97 5.49 -3.37 6.34
CA THR A 97 4.26 -2.76 5.86
C THR A 97 3.34 -2.35 7.01
N ALA A 98 2.66 -1.21 6.85
CA ALA A 98 1.71 -0.69 7.82
C ALA A 98 0.34 -1.42 7.81
N LYS A 99 0.19 -2.47 7.00
CA LYS A 99 -1.04 -3.26 6.91
C LYS A 99 -1.25 -4.18 8.12
N TYR A 100 -2.50 -4.52 8.35
CA TYR A 100 -2.87 -5.49 9.38
C TYR A 100 -2.36 -6.89 9.03
N PRO A 101 -1.58 -7.54 9.90
CA PRO A 101 -1.08 -8.88 9.66
C PRO A 101 -2.19 -9.94 9.85
N SER A 102 -2.65 -10.55 8.75
CA SER A 102 -3.57 -11.71 8.77
C SER A 102 -2.89 -12.98 9.31
N VAL A 103 -1.59 -13.07 9.13
CA VAL A 103 -0.64 -13.98 9.78
C VAL A 103 0.56 -13.16 10.23
N SER A 104 1.38 -13.70 11.12
CA SER A 104 2.45 -12.98 11.84
C SER A 104 3.68 -12.62 10.98
N TRP A 105 3.49 -12.21 9.72
CA TRP A 105 4.55 -11.87 8.77
C TRP A 105 5.36 -10.61 9.15
N ASP A 106 4.84 -9.77 10.04
CA ASP A 106 5.48 -8.54 10.54
C ASP A 106 6.44 -8.81 11.73
N SER A 107 6.55 -10.07 12.15
CA SER A 107 7.13 -10.43 13.44
C SER A 107 7.96 -11.70 13.39
N MET A 108 8.83 -11.84 14.39
CA MET A 108 9.43 -13.11 14.73
C MET A 108 8.67 -13.75 15.89
N THR A 109 8.23 -14.98 15.70
CA THR A 109 7.43 -15.71 16.69
C THR A 109 8.30 -16.58 17.56
N PHE A 110 8.16 -16.42 18.87
CA PHE A 110 8.79 -17.22 19.90
C PHE A 110 7.73 -18.11 20.55
N VAL A 111 7.91 -19.42 20.43
CA VAL A 111 7.11 -20.42 21.15
C VAL A 111 7.89 -20.79 22.40
N CYS A 112 7.34 -20.48 23.56
CA CYS A 112 7.97 -20.73 24.84
C CYS A 112 7.20 -21.81 25.62
N GLY A 113 7.61 -22.09 26.86
CA GLY A 113 6.76 -22.82 27.80
C GLY A 113 6.33 -24.19 27.27
N LYS A 114 5.02 -24.48 27.26
CA LYS A 114 4.48 -25.73 26.66
C LYS A 114 4.19 -25.58 25.17
N GLY A 115 4.14 -24.35 24.67
CA GLY A 115 3.71 -24.02 23.31
C GLY A 115 2.19 -23.89 23.19
N ASP A 116 1.49 -23.70 24.31
CA ASP A 116 0.06 -23.36 24.32
C ASP A 116 -0.13 -21.93 23.75
N PRO A 117 -1.34 -21.54 23.32
CA PRO A 117 -1.56 -20.21 22.74
C PRO A 117 -1.10 -19.03 23.60
N GLU A 118 -1.13 -19.17 24.93
CA GLU A 118 -0.64 -18.16 25.87
C GLU A 118 0.90 -18.04 25.90
N ASP A 119 1.60 -19.11 25.48
CA ASP A 119 3.07 -19.22 25.41
C ASP A 119 3.64 -18.78 24.04
N ILE A 120 2.81 -18.23 23.16
CA ILE A 120 3.22 -17.69 21.87
C ILE A 120 3.44 -16.19 22.01
N TYR A 121 4.65 -15.73 21.67
CA TYR A 121 5.04 -14.33 21.75
C TYR A 121 5.51 -13.84 20.39
N GLU A 122 4.88 -12.79 19.87
CA GLU A 122 5.21 -12.20 18.57
C GLU A 122 6.00 -10.91 18.77
N VAL A 123 7.30 -10.95 18.47
CA VAL A 123 8.19 -9.79 18.57
C VAL A 123 8.17 -9.07 17.22
N ARG A 124 7.60 -7.86 17.20
CA ARG A 124 7.49 -7.06 15.97
C ARG A 124 8.88 -6.67 15.49
N LEU A 125 9.23 -7.07 14.26
CA LEU A 125 10.58 -6.88 13.72
C LEU A 125 10.94 -5.40 13.55
N ARG A 126 9.96 -4.55 13.19
CA ARG A 126 10.15 -3.10 13.02
C ARG A 126 10.67 -2.37 14.26
N ASP A 127 10.34 -2.86 15.45
CA ASP A 127 10.78 -2.24 16.71
C ASP A 127 12.30 -2.43 16.94
N TYR A 128 12.91 -3.36 16.20
CA TYR A 128 14.32 -3.75 16.28
C TYR A 128 15.05 -3.61 14.95
N ALA A 129 14.45 -2.91 13.98
CA ALA A 129 14.98 -2.75 12.63
C ALA A 129 15.63 -1.38 12.45
N THR A 130 16.76 -1.35 11.74
CA THR A 130 17.38 -0.12 11.23
C THR A 130 17.54 -0.24 9.71
N VAL A 131 17.33 0.86 8.99
CA VAL A 131 17.50 0.87 7.53
C VAL A 131 18.99 0.88 7.22
N VAL A 132 19.43 -0.07 6.40
CA VAL A 132 20.82 -0.19 5.94
C VAL A 132 21.01 0.55 4.62
N ASP A 133 20.09 0.32 3.69
CA ASP A 133 20.11 0.86 2.33
C ASP A 133 18.68 0.85 1.76
N GLY A 134 18.49 1.47 0.59
CA GLY A 134 17.25 1.46 -0.19
C GLY A 134 16.33 2.65 0.08
N GLU A 135 15.46 2.94 -0.89
CA GLU A 135 14.54 4.07 -0.86
C GLU A 135 13.10 3.63 -0.56
N VAL A 136 12.29 4.59 -0.10
CA VAL A 136 10.83 4.44 -0.04
C VAL A 136 10.23 5.41 -1.04
N TYR A 137 9.37 4.87 -1.88
CA TYR A 137 8.61 5.66 -2.84
C TYR A 137 7.22 5.89 -2.26
N ASP A 138 6.83 7.16 -2.21
CA ASP A 138 5.50 7.51 -1.74
C ASP A 138 4.44 7.12 -2.77
N SER A 139 3.35 6.54 -2.27
CA SER A 139 2.18 6.31 -3.11
C SER A 139 1.44 7.62 -3.33
N TYR A 140 0.87 7.80 -4.51
CA TYR A 140 0.17 9.04 -4.85
C TYR A 140 -1.16 8.79 -5.56
N ALA A 141 -2.07 9.76 -5.45
CA ALA A 141 -3.35 9.80 -6.14
C ALA A 141 -3.50 11.15 -6.85
N ILE A 142 -3.98 11.15 -8.09
CA ILE A 142 -4.15 12.37 -8.89
C ILE A 142 -5.61 12.53 -9.32
N LEU A 143 -6.17 13.70 -9.04
CA LEU A 143 -7.47 14.13 -9.52
C LEU A 143 -7.30 15.42 -10.33
N THR A 144 -8.13 15.58 -11.36
CA THR A 144 -8.17 16.81 -12.17
C THR A 144 -9.56 17.41 -12.05
N LEU A 145 -9.61 18.68 -11.68
CA LEU A 145 -10.80 19.53 -11.70
C LEU A 145 -10.80 20.33 -13.00
N ARG A 146 -11.95 20.40 -13.67
CA ARG A 146 -12.13 21.16 -14.91
C ARG A 146 -13.36 22.03 -14.86
N THR A 147 -13.40 22.99 -15.77
CA THR A 147 -14.59 23.76 -16.12
C THR A 147 -14.66 23.92 -17.63
N ASP A 148 -15.83 23.69 -18.20
CA ASP A 148 -16.09 23.87 -19.64
C ASP A 148 -16.54 25.31 -19.97
N LEU A 149 -16.51 26.18 -18.98
CA LEU A 149 -16.98 27.55 -19.11
C LEU A 149 -15.92 28.40 -19.79
N SER A 150 -16.38 29.31 -20.66
CA SER A 150 -15.51 30.33 -21.22
C SER A 150 -15.01 31.25 -20.11
N LEU A 151 -13.87 31.92 -20.34
CA LEU A 151 -13.34 32.92 -19.41
C LEU A 151 -14.39 33.99 -19.06
N ALA A 152 -15.15 34.44 -20.06
CA ALA A 152 -16.25 35.39 -19.86
C ALA A 152 -17.36 34.84 -18.95
N ALA A 153 -17.68 33.54 -19.05
CA ALA A 153 -18.69 32.90 -18.21
C ALA A 153 -18.18 32.56 -16.79
N LEU A 154 -16.87 32.39 -16.60
CA LEU A 154 -16.26 32.28 -15.27
C LEU A 154 -16.24 33.63 -14.55
N ALA A 155 -16.07 34.71 -15.32
CA ALA A 155 -16.07 36.07 -14.81
C ALA A 155 -17.45 36.68 -14.63
N ASP A 156 -18.54 35.98 -14.99
CA ASP A 156 -19.88 36.40 -14.61
C ASP A 156 -20.02 36.24 -13.10
N VAL A 157 -19.75 37.32 -12.38
CA VAL A 157 -19.44 37.33 -10.93
C VAL A 157 -20.64 36.98 -10.06
N ASN A 158 -21.82 36.87 -10.66
CA ASN A 158 -23.08 36.63 -9.99
C ASN A 158 -23.78 35.40 -10.53
N ARG A 159 -23.09 34.26 -10.54
CA ARG A 159 -23.82 32.99 -10.63
C ARG A 159 -24.84 32.95 -9.49
N PRO A 160 -26.11 32.62 -9.75
CA PRO A 160 -27.17 32.62 -8.74
C PRO A 160 -27.04 31.46 -7.72
N GLY A 161 -25.83 30.97 -7.48
CA GLY A 161 -25.53 29.87 -6.57
C GLY A 161 -24.05 29.80 -6.16
N ILE A 162 -23.78 28.97 -5.15
CA ILE A 162 -22.44 28.72 -4.63
C ILE A 162 -21.94 27.39 -5.16
N ASP A 163 -20.96 27.45 -6.06
CA ASP A 163 -20.21 26.26 -6.46
C ASP A 163 -19.31 25.79 -5.32
N TYR A 164 -19.28 24.47 -5.12
CA TYR A 164 -18.43 23.82 -4.15
C TYR A 164 -17.79 22.57 -4.75
N ILE A 165 -16.59 22.26 -4.26
CA ILE A 165 -15.92 20.99 -4.47
C ILE A 165 -15.70 20.31 -3.13
N HIS A 166 -15.82 18.99 -3.13
CA HIS A 166 -15.47 18.16 -2.02
C HIS A 166 -14.40 17.16 -2.41
N LEU A 167 -13.49 16.91 -1.47
CA LEU A 167 -12.57 15.80 -1.49
C LEU A 167 -12.75 15.01 -0.19
N TYR A 168 -12.91 13.71 -0.29
CA TYR A 168 -13.06 12.82 0.85
C TYR A 168 -11.87 11.87 0.88
N PHE A 169 -11.27 11.76 2.05
CA PHE A 169 -10.23 10.78 2.33
C PHE A 169 -10.46 10.21 3.73
N ARG A 170 -10.69 8.89 3.78
CA ARG A 170 -11.17 8.19 5.00
C ARG A 170 -12.39 8.91 5.58
N ASP A 171 -12.37 9.19 6.89
CA ASP A 171 -13.45 9.85 7.61
C ASP A 171 -13.37 11.39 7.56
N THR A 172 -12.55 11.95 6.65
CA THR A 172 -12.32 13.40 6.54
C THR A 172 -12.82 13.92 5.20
N ARG A 173 -13.71 14.92 5.25
CA ARG A 173 -14.16 15.69 4.09
C ARG A 173 -13.51 17.06 4.09
N TYR A 174 -12.93 17.43 2.95
CA TYR A 174 -12.44 18.76 2.63
C TYR A 174 -13.43 19.44 1.69
N THR A 175 -13.84 20.65 2.01
CA THR A 175 -14.78 21.45 1.23
C THR A 175 -14.15 22.77 0.89
N VAL A 176 -14.18 23.11 -0.40
CA VAL A 176 -13.85 24.45 -0.88
C VAL A 176 -15.04 24.95 -1.66
N THR A 177 -15.55 26.11 -1.26
CA THR A 177 -16.52 26.87 -2.05
C THR A 177 -15.79 27.87 -2.92
N HIS A 178 -16.40 28.25 -4.03
CA HIS A 178 -15.84 29.32 -4.87
C HIS A 178 -15.68 30.65 -4.11
N ASN A 179 -16.38 30.86 -2.98
CA ASN A 179 -16.16 31.99 -2.08
C ASN A 179 -14.84 31.90 -1.31
N ASP A 180 -14.46 30.69 -0.86
CA ASP A 180 -13.21 30.47 -0.13
C ASP A 180 -11.97 30.71 -1.03
N ALA A 181 -12.14 30.52 -2.34
CA ALA A 181 -11.13 30.78 -3.36
C ALA A 181 -11.12 32.24 -3.86
N ARG A 182 -12.03 33.11 -3.38
CA ARG A 182 -12.05 34.53 -3.78
C ARG A 182 -10.89 35.27 -3.16
N VAL A 183 -10.25 36.11 -3.97
CA VAL A 183 -9.26 37.08 -3.53
C VAL A 183 -9.72 38.45 -3.99
N GLU A 184 -9.79 39.38 -3.05
CA GLU A 184 -10.23 40.75 -3.30
C GLU A 184 -9.18 41.76 -2.84
N ALA A 185 -9.08 42.85 -3.58
CA ALA A 185 -8.27 44.01 -3.26
C ALA A 185 -9.08 45.27 -3.54
N GLN A 186 -8.59 46.41 -3.07
CA GLN A 186 -9.18 47.72 -3.35
C GLN A 186 -8.30 48.48 -4.32
N ILE A 187 -8.90 49.28 -5.20
CA ILE A 187 -8.15 50.21 -6.05
C ILE A 187 -7.55 51.31 -5.18
N GLU A 188 -6.23 51.48 -5.21
CA GLU A 188 -5.54 52.64 -4.63
C GLU A 188 -5.52 53.80 -5.64
N GLN A 189 -5.18 53.49 -6.90
CA GLN A 189 -5.12 54.46 -7.98
C GLN A 189 -5.49 53.81 -9.31
N TYR A 190 -6.32 54.48 -10.11
CA TYR A 190 -6.59 54.11 -11.49
C TYR A 190 -6.44 55.34 -12.39
N ASN A 191 -5.64 55.21 -13.46
CA ASN A 191 -5.49 56.25 -14.48
C ASN A 191 -6.22 55.83 -15.76
N PRO A 192 -7.43 56.38 -16.04
CA PRO A 192 -8.20 55.99 -17.23
C PRO A 192 -7.53 56.38 -18.55
N ALA A 193 -6.58 57.32 -18.54
CA ALA A 193 -5.88 57.74 -19.76
C ALA A 193 -4.77 56.76 -20.18
N THR A 194 -4.14 56.07 -19.21
CA THR A 194 -3.05 55.12 -19.48
C THR A 194 -3.43 53.66 -19.20
N GLY A 195 -4.57 53.42 -18.55
CA GLY A 195 -4.99 52.08 -18.10
C GLY A 195 -4.16 51.57 -16.91
N GLU A 196 -3.36 52.42 -16.27
CA GLU A 196 -2.57 52.02 -15.12
C GLU A 196 -3.46 51.84 -13.89
N LEU A 197 -3.44 50.64 -13.34
CA LEU A 197 -4.15 50.25 -12.12
C LEU A 197 -3.14 49.91 -11.03
N ARG A 198 -3.32 50.52 -9.87
CA ARG A 198 -2.60 50.19 -8.63
C ARG A 198 -3.61 49.74 -7.58
N LEU A 199 -3.36 48.56 -7.03
CA LEU A 199 -4.13 48.01 -5.92
C LEU A 199 -3.53 48.49 -4.60
N ALA A 200 -4.38 48.68 -3.58
CA ALA A 200 -3.94 48.97 -2.22
C ALA A 200 -3.12 47.80 -1.65
N GLU A 201 -2.20 48.08 -0.72
CA GLU A 201 -1.26 47.11 -0.16
C GLU A 201 -1.96 45.81 0.33
N GLY A 202 -1.40 44.67 -0.05
CA GLY A 202 -1.93 43.32 0.20
C GLY A 202 -1.17 42.25 -0.61
N THR A 203 -1.68 41.02 -0.68
CA THR A 203 -1.11 39.97 -1.55
C THR A 203 -1.27 40.38 -3.01
N PRO A 204 -0.19 40.62 -3.78
CA PRO A 204 -0.29 41.08 -5.16
C PRO A 204 -0.98 40.01 -6.02
N PHE A 205 -1.85 40.47 -6.92
CA PHE A 205 -2.51 39.59 -7.87
C PHE A 205 -1.51 39.12 -8.94
N PRO A 206 -1.63 37.87 -9.45
CA PRO A 206 -0.73 37.38 -10.50
C PRO A 206 -0.88 38.18 -11.80
N PHE A 207 0.23 38.49 -12.46
CA PHE A 207 0.19 39.07 -13.80
C PHE A 207 -0.46 38.11 -14.81
N GLY A 208 -1.26 38.65 -15.72
CA GLY A 208 -2.06 37.91 -16.69
C GLY A 208 -3.33 37.28 -16.11
N ALA A 209 -3.61 37.44 -14.82
CA ALA A 209 -4.86 36.96 -14.22
C ALA A 209 -6.06 37.79 -14.69
N TRP A 210 -7.23 37.15 -14.69
CA TRP A 210 -8.50 37.80 -14.94
C TRP A 210 -9.14 38.24 -13.62
N ALA A 211 -9.66 39.45 -13.60
CA ALA A 211 -10.31 40.04 -12.46
C ALA A 211 -11.56 40.80 -12.88
N VAL A 212 -12.45 41.06 -11.93
CA VAL A 212 -13.61 41.92 -12.13
C VAL A 212 -13.54 43.09 -11.17
N ILE A 213 -13.71 44.29 -11.72
CA ILE A 213 -13.76 45.53 -10.96
C ILE A 213 -15.24 45.87 -10.67
N ASP A 214 -15.53 46.30 -9.45
CA ASP A 214 -16.86 46.65 -8.93
C ASP A 214 -17.92 45.55 -9.16
N PRO A 215 -17.68 44.31 -8.70
CA PRO A 215 -18.61 43.21 -8.92
C PRO A 215 -19.99 43.50 -8.31
N GLY A 216 -21.03 43.37 -9.13
CA GLY A 216 -22.43 43.67 -8.83
C GLY A 216 -22.84 45.13 -9.01
N ALA A 217 -21.92 46.03 -9.38
CA ALA A 217 -22.23 47.43 -9.65
C ALA A 217 -22.67 47.66 -11.10
N ALA A 218 -23.30 48.81 -11.37
CA ALA A 218 -23.59 49.24 -12.74
C ALA A 218 -22.32 49.51 -13.58
N THR A 219 -21.17 49.64 -12.92
CA THR A 219 -19.84 49.83 -13.51
C THR A 219 -19.03 48.53 -13.55
N GLU A 220 -19.63 47.37 -13.27
CA GLU A 220 -18.92 46.09 -13.27
C GLU A 220 -18.17 45.88 -14.59
N GLU A 221 -16.87 45.56 -14.50
CA GLU A 221 -16.06 45.32 -15.68
C GLU A 221 -15.01 44.22 -15.46
N MET A 222 -15.01 43.22 -16.35
CA MET A 222 -13.97 42.20 -16.39
C MET A 222 -12.73 42.73 -17.11
N VAL A 223 -11.59 42.60 -16.45
CA VAL A 223 -10.29 43.04 -16.96
C VAL A 223 -9.25 41.93 -16.85
N ARG A 224 -8.24 42.01 -17.71
CA ARG A 224 -7.02 41.23 -17.60
C ARG A 224 -5.93 42.11 -16.98
N LEU A 225 -5.24 41.58 -15.98
CA LEU A 225 -4.20 42.28 -15.22
C LEU A 225 -2.84 42.12 -15.90
N ASP A 226 -2.57 42.88 -16.95
CA ASP A 226 -1.31 42.74 -17.70
C ASP A 226 -0.12 43.39 -16.96
N PRO A 227 1.11 42.88 -17.16
CA PRO A 227 2.29 43.35 -16.44
C PRO A 227 2.63 44.80 -16.78
N HIS A 228 2.86 45.62 -15.75
CA HIS A 228 3.43 46.96 -15.86
C HIS A 228 4.96 46.90 -15.62
N PRO A 229 5.78 47.81 -16.18
CA PRO A 229 7.22 47.87 -15.91
C PRO A 229 7.58 48.04 -14.43
N SER A 230 6.70 48.66 -13.65
CA SER A 230 6.76 48.70 -12.19
C SER A 230 5.98 47.53 -11.59
N PHE A 231 6.60 46.80 -10.66
CA PHE A 231 6.02 45.60 -10.03
C PHE A 231 4.81 45.86 -9.12
N ASP A 232 4.49 47.12 -8.84
CA ASP A 232 3.37 47.55 -7.98
C ASP A 232 2.11 47.95 -8.77
N ARG A 233 2.10 47.77 -10.10
CA ARG A 233 1.01 48.22 -10.99
C ARG A 233 0.64 47.16 -12.03
N TYR A 234 -0.54 47.34 -12.59
CA TYR A 234 -1.07 46.56 -13.71
C TYR A 234 -1.45 47.50 -14.86
N ILE A 235 -1.43 46.97 -16.08
CA ILE A 235 -2.09 47.58 -17.23
C ILE A 235 -3.43 46.88 -17.41
N VAL A 236 -4.52 47.64 -17.44
CA VAL A 236 -5.88 47.14 -17.67
C VAL A 236 -6.58 47.98 -18.73
N SER A 237 -7.48 47.34 -19.48
CA SER A 237 -8.39 48.04 -20.39
C SER A 237 -9.77 48.08 -19.77
N CYS A 238 -10.20 49.27 -19.36
CA CYS A 238 -11.54 49.52 -18.82
C CYS A 238 -12.31 50.48 -19.75
N SER A 239 -13.59 50.21 -19.90
CA SER A 239 -14.61 51.04 -20.53
C SER A 239 -15.17 52.07 -19.55
N PHE A 240 -15.12 51.76 -18.25
CA PHE A 240 -15.53 52.66 -17.17
C PHE A 240 -14.33 53.27 -16.44
N SER A 241 -14.55 54.47 -15.88
CA SER A 241 -13.61 55.04 -14.93
C SER A 241 -13.92 54.49 -13.53
N HIS A 242 -12.97 53.77 -12.94
CA HIS A 242 -13.08 53.28 -11.57
C HIS A 242 -12.37 54.20 -10.58
N GLY A 243 -12.98 54.41 -9.41
CA GLY A 243 -12.44 55.27 -8.36
C GLY A 243 -11.52 54.52 -7.40
N ALA A 244 -10.77 55.26 -6.57
CA ALA A 244 -10.12 54.67 -5.41
C ALA A 244 -11.17 54.11 -4.43
N GLY A 245 -10.91 52.93 -3.86
CA GLY A 245 -11.87 52.20 -3.02
C GLY A 245 -12.90 51.37 -3.78
N CYS A 246 -12.78 51.25 -5.10
CA CYS A 246 -13.48 50.23 -5.88
C CYS A 246 -12.90 48.83 -5.60
N THR A 247 -13.74 47.80 -5.58
CA THR A 247 -13.30 46.43 -5.30
C THR A 247 -12.81 45.76 -6.59
N VAL A 248 -11.65 45.13 -6.54
CA VAL A 248 -11.13 44.25 -7.59
C VAL A 248 -11.13 42.82 -7.08
N ARG A 249 -11.86 41.92 -7.73
CA ARG A 249 -11.97 40.50 -7.36
C ARG A 249 -11.31 39.63 -8.43
N LEU A 250 -10.39 38.75 -8.06
CA LEU A 250 -9.88 37.72 -8.99
C LEU A 250 -10.99 36.75 -9.36
N VAL A 251 -11.05 36.34 -10.63
CA VAL A 251 -11.97 35.31 -11.11
C VAL A 251 -11.46 33.95 -10.61
N PRO A 252 -12.17 33.25 -9.70
CA PRO A 252 -11.70 31.98 -9.18
C PRO A 252 -11.86 30.89 -10.26
N GLY A 253 -10.74 30.37 -10.75
CA GLY A 253 -10.71 29.21 -11.64
C GLY A 253 -10.46 27.90 -10.89
N ALA A 254 -10.29 26.82 -11.66
CA ALA A 254 -9.98 25.50 -11.11
C ALA A 254 -8.67 25.51 -10.29
N ASP A 255 -7.68 26.30 -10.71
CA ASP A 255 -6.42 26.52 -10.02
C ASP A 255 -6.59 27.13 -8.62
N ALA A 256 -7.40 28.18 -8.47
CA ALA A 256 -7.67 28.82 -7.18
C ALA A 256 -8.40 27.87 -6.22
N MET A 257 -9.38 27.11 -6.74
CA MET A 257 -10.10 26.10 -5.98
C MET A 257 -9.17 25.00 -5.45
N ILE A 258 -8.27 24.49 -6.32
CA ILE A 258 -7.29 23.47 -5.95
C ILE A 258 -6.23 24.00 -4.99
N ALA A 259 -5.76 25.25 -5.17
CA ALA A 259 -4.81 25.87 -4.25
C ALA A 259 -5.38 25.96 -2.83
N LYS A 260 -6.64 26.38 -2.69
CA LYS A 260 -7.30 26.37 -1.37
C LYS A 260 -7.47 24.98 -0.78
N LEU A 261 -7.80 23.99 -1.62
CA LEU A 261 -7.90 22.61 -1.16
C LEU A 261 -6.55 22.07 -0.65
N VAL A 262 -5.46 22.41 -1.34
CA VAL A 262 -4.09 22.07 -0.94
C VAL A 262 -3.72 22.74 0.40
N ASP A 263 -4.03 24.02 0.57
CA ASP A 263 -3.81 24.73 1.84
C ASP A 263 -4.52 24.03 3.00
N ILE A 264 -5.81 23.72 2.82
CA ILE A 264 -6.62 23.06 3.85
C ILE A 264 -6.03 21.68 4.17
N ILE A 265 -5.63 20.88 3.18
CA ILE A 265 -5.08 19.53 3.39
C ILE A 265 -3.73 19.58 4.12
N ASN A 266 -2.87 20.55 3.81
CA ASN A 266 -1.53 20.61 4.38
C ASN A 266 -1.45 21.36 5.72
N THR A 267 -2.52 22.05 6.15
CA THR A 267 -2.55 22.77 7.42
C THR A 267 -2.79 21.79 8.58
N PRO A 268 -1.86 21.62 9.54
CA PRO A 268 -2.05 20.75 10.70
C PRO A 268 -3.06 21.35 11.70
N GLY A 269 -3.69 20.47 12.47
CA GLY A 269 -4.64 20.82 13.53
C GLY A 269 -6.04 20.24 13.35
N GLU A 270 -6.75 20.12 14.46
CA GLU A 270 -8.12 19.59 14.53
C GLU A 270 -9.16 20.56 13.94
N GLU A 271 -8.94 21.88 14.07
CA GLU A 271 -9.87 22.91 13.60
C GLU A 271 -9.28 23.68 12.42
N VAL A 272 -9.54 23.19 11.21
CA VAL A 272 -9.19 23.89 9.95
C VAL A 272 -10.49 24.19 9.19
N ALA A 273 -10.72 25.45 8.83
CA ALA A 273 -11.90 25.84 8.05
C ALA A 273 -11.98 25.04 6.73
N GLY A 274 -13.18 24.53 6.42
CA GLY A 274 -13.40 23.68 5.26
C GLY A 274 -12.99 22.21 5.46
N ARG A 275 -12.37 21.82 6.58
CA ARG A 275 -12.14 20.42 6.96
C ARG A 275 -13.22 19.94 7.92
N TYR A 276 -13.74 18.75 7.69
CA TYR A 276 -14.74 18.09 8.51
C TYR A 276 -14.31 16.65 8.77
N GLY A 277 -13.79 16.37 9.96
CA GLY A 277 -13.21 15.08 10.34
C GLY A 277 -11.82 15.25 10.94
N PRO A 278 -11.18 14.13 11.33
CA PRO A 278 -9.88 14.14 12.01
C PRO A 278 -8.75 14.69 11.12
N ASP A 279 -7.70 15.23 11.75
CA ASP A 279 -6.51 15.69 11.03
C ASP A 279 -5.81 14.54 10.28
N GLN A 280 -5.60 14.71 8.97
CA GLN A 280 -4.89 13.74 8.12
C GLN A 280 -3.51 14.23 7.69
N THR A 281 -3.00 15.34 8.22
CA THR A 281 -1.71 15.91 7.79
C THR A 281 -0.50 15.04 8.13
N GLY A 282 -0.63 14.12 9.10
CA GLY A 282 0.34 13.05 9.36
C GLY A 282 0.26 11.89 8.36
N THR A 283 -0.86 11.74 7.65
CA THR A 283 -1.12 10.62 6.73
C THR A 283 -0.91 11.00 5.27
N ILE A 284 -1.36 12.19 4.86
CA ILE A 284 -1.30 12.68 3.48
C ILE A 284 -0.69 14.08 3.38
N SER A 285 -0.23 14.43 2.18
CA SER A 285 0.07 15.80 1.78
C SER A 285 -0.47 16.05 0.37
N ALA A 286 -0.66 17.31 0.00
CA ALA A 286 -1.17 17.69 -1.31
C ALA A 286 -0.25 18.69 -2.00
N ILE A 287 -0.18 18.61 -3.33
CA ILE A 287 0.32 19.68 -4.18
C ILE A 287 -0.66 19.94 -5.32
N GLY A 288 -0.77 21.20 -5.73
CA GLY A 288 -1.67 21.67 -6.79
C GLY A 288 -0.89 22.22 -7.97
N SER A 289 -1.41 22.04 -9.18
CA SER A 289 -0.88 22.68 -10.39
C SER A 289 -1.99 22.83 -11.43
N GLY A 290 -1.97 23.89 -12.23
CA GLY A 290 -3.01 24.09 -13.23
C GLY A 290 -3.17 25.53 -13.67
N ASN A 291 -4.30 25.79 -14.30
CA ASN A 291 -4.74 27.11 -14.71
C ASN A 291 -6.25 27.27 -14.44
N LEU A 292 -6.80 28.40 -14.87
CA LEU A 292 -8.21 28.76 -14.65
C LEU A 292 -9.22 27.67 -15.09
N GLN A 293 -8.94 26.95 -16.19
CA GLN A 293 -9.89 25.99 -16.77
C GLN A 293 -9.67 24.55 -16.30
N ALA A 294 -8.44 24.19 -15.96
CA ALA A 294 -8.12 22.85 -15.50
C ALA A 294 -6.96 22.87 -14.50
N ALA A 295 -7.17 22.22 -13.36
CA ALA A 295 -6.15 22.08 -12.33
C ALA A 295 -6.15 20.68 -11.73
N ARG A 296 -4.94 20.22 -11.37
CA ARG A 296 -4.66 18.92 -10.81
C ARG A 296 -4.27 19.06 -9.35
N ILE A 297 -4.79 18.15 -8.53
CA ILE A 297 -4.28 17.90 -7.18
C ILE A 297 -3.61 16.53 -7.17
N MET A 298 -2.39 16.49 -6.67
CA MET A 298 -1.68 15.26 -6.35
C MET A 298 -1.62 15.11 -4.85
N LEU A 299 -2.22 14.04 -4.35
CA LEU A 299 -2.15 13.63 -2.95
C LEU A 299 -1.04 12.60 -2.81
N THR A 300 -0.18 12.80 -1.83
CA THR A 300 0.92 11.89 -1.51
C THR A 300 0.64 11.26 -0.16
N PHE A 301 0.66 9.94 -0.09
CA PHE A 301 0.55 9.19 1.16
C PHE A 301 1.92 9.16 1.82
N ARG A 302 2.02 9.64 3.05
CA ARG A 302 3.30 9.76 3.76
C ARG A 302 3.75 8.39 4.24
N ASN A 303 5.00 8.05 3.95
CA ASN A 303 5.71 6.97 4.62
C ASN A 303 6.66 7.52 5.68
N ALA A 304 6.96 6.72 6.70
CA ALA A 304 7.90 7.05 7.76
C ALA A 304 8.94 5.92 7.96
N PRO A 305 10.11 6.19 8.55
CA PRO A 305 11.07 5.15 8.92
C PRO A 305 10.57 4.31 10.11
N PRO A 306 11.16 3.12 10.37
CA PRO A 306 10.85 2.34 11.57
C PRO A 306 10.94 3.19 12.85
N PRO A 307 10.05 2.95 13.84
CA PRO A 307 9.13 1.83 13.94
C PRO A 307 7.83 1.98 13.12
N ASP A 308 7.62 3.14 12.48
CA ASP A 308 6.45 3.36 11.63
C ASP A 308 6.51 2.46 10.39
N GLY A 309 5.36 2.06 9.89
CA GLY A 309 5.26 1.19 8.72
C GLY A 309 5.24 1.96 7.40
N CYS A 310 5.65 1.29 6.33
CA CYS A 310 5.49 1.79 4.97
C CYS A 310 4.21 1.23 4.35
N TYR A 311 3.45 2.01 3.60
CA TYR A 311 2.18 1.53 3.04
C TYR A 311 2.32 0.77 1.70
N GLY A 312 3.55 0.60 1.17
CA GLY A 312 3.83 -0.24 0.01
C GLY A 312 3.19 0.26 -1.31
N ALA A 313 3.17 -0.61 -2.34
CA ALA A 313 3.00 -0.14 -3.72
C ALA A 313 1.65 0.41 -4.15
N LEU A 314 0.62 0.11 -3.36
CA LEU A 314 -0.73 0.61 -3.60
C LEU A 314 -1.23 1.46 -2.42
N GLY A 315 -0.29 1.94 -1.60
CA GLY A 315 -0.60 2.50 -0.29
C GLY A 315 -1.44 1.53 0.54
N ASN A 316 -2.27 2.06 1.43
CA ASN A 316 -3.21 1.25 2.19
C ASN A 316 -4.44 0.78 1.38
N LEU A 317 -4.40 0.83 0.04
CA LEU A 317 -5.58 0.70 -0.85
C LEU A 317 -6.64 1.79 -0.63
N ASP A 318 -6.30 2.82 0.14
CA ASP A 318 -7.21 3.92 0.41
C ASP A 318 -7.59 4.61 -0.90
N ARG A 319 -8.82 5.12 -0.92
CA ARG A 319 -9.38 5.85 -2.05
C ARG A 319 -9.65 7.28 -1.66
N VAL A 320 -9.49 8.14 -2.66
CA VAL A 320 -9.91 9.52 -2.61
C VAL A 320 -11.18 9.64 -3.43
N PHE A 321 -12.23 10.16 -2.82
CA PHE A 321 -13.47 10.46 -3.53
C PHE A 321 -13.58 11.96 -3.74
N ALA A 322 -14.14 12.34 -4.88
CA ALA A 322 -14.25 13.73 -5.27
C ALA A 322 -15.65 13.99 -5.82
N THR A 323 -16.27 15.06 -5.35
CA THR A 323 -17.56 15.52 -5.85
C THR A 323 -17.52 17.03 -6.06
N ALA A 324 -18.39 17.51 -6.92
CA ALA A 324 -18.60 18.93 -7.15
C ALA A 324 -20.09 19.18 -7.27
N GLY A 325 -20.52 20.38 -6.91
CA GLY A 325 -21.92 20.75 -6.96
C GLY A 325 -22.11 22.25 -6.85
N ASN A 326 -23.39 22.64 -6.89
CA ASN A 326 -23.82 24.03 -6.76
C ASN A 326 -24.98 24.08 -5.76
N ALA A 327 -24.99 25.12 -4.92
CA ALA A 327 -26.14 25.44 -4.08
C ALA A 327 -26.81 26.71 -4.61
N GLY A 328 -28.06 26.62 -5.07
CA GLY A 328 -28.79 27.74 -5.68
C GLY A 328 -29.36 27.36 -7.04
N ALA A 329 -29.58 28.35 -7.91
CA ALA A 329 -29.99 28.10 -9.28
C ALA A 329 -28.77 27.97 -10.20
N GLY A 330 -28.82 27.04 -11.16
CA GLY A 330 -27.78 26.87 -12.19
C GLY A 330 -27.10 25.50 -12.19
N THR A 331 -26.21 25.29 -13.16
CA THR A 331 -25.38 24.09 -13.30
C THR A 331 -24.02 24.34 -12.65
N PRO A 332 -23.40 23.34 -11.98
CA PRO A 332 -22.09 23.51 -11.36
C PRO A 332 -21.02 23.97 -12.36
N ALA A 333 -20.19 24.92 -11.93
CA ALA A 333 -19.08 25.42 -12.75
C ALA A 333 -17.98 24.41 -12.99
N PHE A 334 -17.75 23.57 -11.99
CA PHE A 334 -16.60 22.68 -11.92
C PHE A 334 -17.04 21.24 -11.91
N ALA A 335 -16.28 20.39 -12.57
CA ALA A 335 -16.46 18.95 -12.57
C ALA A 335 -15.10 18.28 -12.39
N TRP A 336 -15.09 17.16 -11.66
CA TRP A 336 -13.91 16.31 -11.57
C TRP A 336 -13.88 15.36 -12.77
N ASP A 337 -12.69 15.15 -13.36
CA ASP A 337 -12.49 14.14 -14.42
C ASP A 337 -12.86 12.73 -13.94
N LYS A 338 -12.73 12.48 -12.63
CA LYS A 338 -13.05 11.21 -11.97
C LYS A 338 -13.67 11.49 -10.61
N GLY A 339 -14.72 10.76 -10.25
CA GLY A 339 -15.33 10.84 -8.92
C GLY A 339 -14.58 10.05 -7.84
N SER A 340 -13.64 9.18 -8.22
CA SER A 340 -12.78 8.48 -7.27
C SER A 340 -11.47 8.04 -7.91
N VAL A 341 -10.40 7.99 -7.11
CA VAL A 341 -9.09 7.44 -7.48
C VAL A 341 -8.46 6.70 -6.30
N ARG A 342 -7.61 5.72 -6.59
CA ARG A 342 -6.78 5.02 -5.60
C ARG A 342 -5.37 5.61 -5.55
N PHE A 343 -4.69 5.43 -4.42
CA PHE A 343 -3.25 5.61 -4.38
C PHE A 343 -2.53 4.52 -5.18
N GLN A 344 -1.41 4.87 -5.83
CA GLN A 344 -0.63 4.01 -6.71
C GLN A 344 0.88 4.30 -6.58
N LYS A 345 1.70 3.38 -7.08
CA LYS A 345 3.16 3.53 -7.27
C LYS A 345 3.98 3.82 -6.02
N GLY A 346 3.47 3.54 -4.82
CA GLY A 346 4.38 3.46 -3.68
C GLY A 346 5.39 2.34 -3.92
N ASP A 347 6.46 2.25 -3.15
CA ASP A 347 7.06 0.96 -2.79
C ASP A 347 8.14 1.17 -1.73
N ASN A 348 8.80 0.09 -1.34
CA ASN A 348 9.91 0.13 -0.40
C ASN A 348 11.04 -0.80 -0.85
N GLU A 349 12.18 -0.22 -1.20
CA GLU A 349 13.39 -0.96 -1.57
C GLU A 349 14.36 -1.12 -0.39
N ARG A 350 13.92 -0.80 0.82
CA ARG A 350 14.78 -0.84 2.01
C ARG A 350 15.22 -2.24 2.35
N ARG A 351 16.51 -2.33 2.63
CA ARG A 351 17.16 -3.42 3.35
C ARG A 351 17.27 -3.06 4.82
N TYR A 352 17.03 -4.03 5.69
CA TYR A 352 16.95 -3.81 7.13
C TYR A 352 18.01 -4.60 7.88
N HIS A 353 18.65 -3.99 8.86
CA HIS A 353 19.43 -4.66 9.89
C HIS A 353 18.54 -4.87 11.11
N ILE A 354 18.33 -6.13 11.49
CA ILE A 354 17.54 -6.57 12.63
C ILE A 354 18.48 -6.85 13.80
N ASP A 355 18.18 -6.30 14.97
CA ASP A 355 19.00 -6.44 16.18
C ASP A 355 18.18 -6.84 17.40
N LEU A 356 18.18 -8.13 17.71
CA LEU A 356 17.42 -8.70 18.83
C LEU A 356 18.36 -9.07 19.96
N ASP A 357 18.41 -8.20 20.97
CA ASP A 357 19.24 -8.39 22.17
C ASP A 357 18.47 -9.16 23.26
N PHE A 358 18.74 -10.46 23.39
CA PHE A 358 18.07 -11.31 24.38
C PHE A 358 18.64 -11.07 25.80
N HIS A 359 19.78 -10.40 25.93
CA HIS A 359 20.30 -9.96 27.23
C HIS A 359 19.50 -8.76 27.77
N ALA A 360 19.17 -7.79 26.90
CA ALA A 360 18.30 -6.66 27.27
C ALA A 360 16.84 -7.09 27.51
N GLY A 361 16.44 -8.24 26.96
CA GLY A 361 15.09 -8.76 27.00
C GLY A 361 14.25 -8.23 25.83
N LEU A 362 13.26 -9.02 25.42
CA LEU A 362 12.37 -8.68 24.31
C LEU A 362 10.94 -8.44 24.80
N LYS A 363 10.24 -7.55 24.09
CA LYS A 363 8.80 -7.31 24.22
C LYS A 363 8.06 -7.78 22.99
N ASP A 364 6.95 -8.48 23.20
CA ASP A 364 6.04 -8.83 22.13
C ASP A 364 5.07 -7.66 21.79
N LYS A 365 4.25 -7.82 20.75
CA LYS A 365 3.25 -6.82 20.33
C LYS A 365 2.25 -6.42 21.42
N LEU A 366 2.02 -7.29 22.40
CA LEU A 366 1.13 -7.06 23.53
C LEU A 366 1.88 -6.49 24.75
N ASN A 367 3.15 -6.09 24.55
CA ASN A 367 4.07 -5.57 25.55
C ASN A 367 4.39 -6.57 26.68
N ARG A 368 4.19 -7.87 26.44
CA ARG A 368 4.59 -8.96 27.34
C ARG A 368 6.08 -9.19 27.21
N ALA A 369 6.74 -9.52 28.33
CA ALA A 369 8.14 -9.95 28.30
C ALA A 369 8.22 -11.36 27.73
N VAL A 370 9.11 -11.58 26.76
CA VAL A 370 9.36 -12.91 26.21
C VAL A 370 10.20 -13.71 27.22
N PRO A 371 9.77 -14.90 27.67
CA PRO A 371 10.51 -15.73 28.61
C PRO A 371 11.67 -16.45 27.92
N LEU A 372 12.76 -15.71 27.68
CA LEU A 372 13.93 -16.17 26.92
C LEU A 372 14.70 -17.34 27.55
N HIS A 373 14.39 -17.69 28.80
CA HIS A 373 14.95 -18.85 29.50
C HIS A 373 14.25 -20.18 29.13
N ASP A 374 13.14 -20.14 28.40
CA ASP A 374 12.39 -21.33 28.01
C ASP A 374 11.78 -21.21 26.60
N VAL A 375 12.61 -20.96 25.59
CA VAL A 375 12.24 -20.88 24.17
C VAL A 375 12.38 -22.23 23.48
N ARG A 376 11.28 -22.77 22.99
CA ARG A 376 11.27 -24.04 22.24
C ARG A 376 11.46 -23.87 20.76
N LYS A 377 10.90 -22.81 20.17
CA LYS A 377 10.92 -22.59 18.73
C LYS A 377 10.94 -21.11 18.41
N ILE A 378 11.67 -20.73 17.37
CA ILE A 378 11.70 -19.38 16.80
C ILE A 378 11.48 -19.50 15.30
N TYR A 379 10.52 -18.75 14.76
CA TYR A 379 10.25 -18.75 13.33
C TYR A 379 9.76 -17.39 12.81
N MET A 380 9.89 -17.21 11.49
CA MET A 380 9.35 -16.10 10.74
C MET A 380 8.32 -16.62 9.73
N VAL A 381 7.32 -15.80 9.42
CA VAL A 381 6.28 -16.11 8.45
C VAL A 381 6.42 -15.18 7.24
N PHE A 382 6.30 -15.71 6.03
CA PHE A 382 6.19 -14.94 4.80
C PHE A 382 4.81 -15.20 4.20
N ALA A 383 4.15 -14.14 3.77
CA ALA A 383 2.77 -14.20 3.25
C ALA A 383 2.68 -13.51 1.88
N PRO A 384 1.69 -13.86 1.05
CA PRO A 384 1.52 -13.26 -0.26
C PRO A 384 1.20 -11.78 -0.17
N ARG A 385 1.62 -11.04 -1.20
CA ARG A 385 1.33 -9.63 -1.39
C ARG A 385 -0.09 -9.46 -1.97
N PHE A 386 -1.05 -9.21 -1.09
CA PHE A 386 -2.47 -9.09 -1.46
C PHE A 386 -2.78 -7.89 -2.36
N GLU A 387 -1.98 -6.82 -2.29
CA GLU A 387 -2.15 -5.58 -3.05
C GLU A 387 -2.35 -5.84 -4.54
N ASN A 388 -1.49 -6.68 -5.11
CA ASN A 388 -1.45 -6.94 -6.53
C ASN A 388 -2.67 -7.76 -6.97
N VAL A 389 -3.17 -8.65 -6.11
CA VAL A 389 -4.39 -9.41 -6.35
C VAL A 389 -5.62 -8.51 -6.25
N GLU A 390 -5.71 -7.67 -5.21
CA GLU A 390 -6.83 -6.74 -5.03
C GLU A 390 -6.90 -5.69 -6.14
N GLY A 391 -5.74 -5.19 -6.60
CA GLY A 391 -5.68 -4.33 -7.78
C GLY A 391 -6.15 -5.04 -9.05
N ALA A 392 -5.69 -6.26 -9.30
CA ALA A 392 -6.11 -7.03 -10.46
C ALA A 392 -7.62 -7.38 -10.42
N LEU A 393 -8.22 -7.60 -9.24
CA LEU A 393 -9.65 -7.85 -9.12
C LEU A 393 -10.52 -6.62 -9.48
N GLU A 394 -9.97 -5.41 -9.34
CA GLU A 394 -10.61 -4.18 -9.81
C GLU A 394 -10.47 -4.04 -11.33
N ASP A 395 -9.28 -4.35 -11.87
CA ASP A 395 -8.99 -4.32 -13.30
C ASP A 395 -9.90 -5.27 -14.08
N GLY A 396 -10.52 -4.76 -15.14
CA GLY A 396 -11.53 -5.48 -15.88
C GLY A 396 -12.54 -4.54 -16.51
N CYS A 397 -13.54 -5.13 -17.14
CA CYS A 397 -14.61 -4.41 -17.80
C CYS A 397 -15.84 -5.30 -17.89
N THR A 398 -16.98 -4.68 -18.19
CA THR A 398 -18.23 -5.39 -18.43
C THR A 398 -18.47 -5.55 -19.93
N LEU A 399 -18.98 -6.72 -20.32
CA LEU A 399 -19.45 -6.95 -21.68
C LEU A 399 -20.64 -6.04 -22.01
N THR A 400 -20.64 -5.42 -23.19
CA THR A 400 -21.77 -4.62 -23.69
C THR A 400 -22.67 -5.40 -24.66
N ALA A 401 -22.22 -6.57 -25.11
CA ALA A 401 -22.99 -7.50 -25.94
C ALA A 401 -22.79 -8.95 -25.46
N ASP A 402 -23.75 -9.82 -25.78
CA ASP A 402 -23.63 -11.26 -25.56
C ASP A 402 -22.46 -11.81 -26.39
N VAL A 403 -21.75 -12.79 -25.83
CA VAL A 403 -20.68 -13.51 -26.52
C VAL A 403 -20.92 -15.02 -26.49
N GLY A 404 -20.76 -15.68 -27.64
CA GLY A 404 -20.84 -17.13 -27.79
C GLY A 404 -19.49 -17.82 -27.55
N PRO A 405 -19.42 -19.16 -27.38
CA PRO A 405 -18.24 -19.89 -26.90
C PRO A 405 -17.04 -19.91 -27.88
N SER A 406 -17.28 -19.61 -29.16
CA SER A 406 -16.25 -19.54 -30.20
C SER A 406 -15.84 -18.11 -30.57
N GLU A 407 -16.50 -17.10 -30.01
CA GLU A 407 -16.26 -15.71 -30.38
C GLU A 407 -15.04 -15.17 -29.64
N THR A 408 -14.05 -14.70 -30.39
CA THR A 408 -12.78 -14.18 -29.85
C THR A 408 -12.75 -12.66 -29.77
N VAL A 409 -13.66 -11.96 -30.45
CA VAL A 409 -13.75 -10.49 -30.47
C VAL A 409 -14.94 -10.06 -29.62
N TRP A 410 -14.70 -9.33 -28.54
CA TRP A 410 -15.70 -8.97 -27.55
C TRP A 410 -15.93 -7.46 -27.52
N GLN A 411 -17.18 -7.06 -27.25
CA GLN A 411 -17.56 -5.66 -27.01
C GLN A 411 -17.61 -5.40 -25.51
N VAL A 412 -16.96 -4.33 -25.07
CA VAL A 412 -16.79 -3.98 -23.66
C VAL A 412 -17.12 -2.50 -23.42
N GLU A 413 -17.45 -2.16 -22.17
CA GLU A 413 -17.83 -0.79 -21.81
C GLU A 413 -16.66 0.21 -21.89
N ASP A 414 -15.48 -0.22 -21.44
CA ASP A 414 -14.25 0.57 -21.42
C ASP A 414 -13.05 -0.38 -21.36
N SER A 415 -12.26 -0.39 -22.43
CA SER A 415 -11.02 -1.18 -22.50
C SER A 415 -9.82 -0.49 -21.84
N SER A 416 -9.94 0.76 -21.39
CA SER A 416 -8.83 1.50 -20.77
C SER A 416 -8.35 0.89 -19.45
N ALA A 417 -9.22 0.10 -18.79
CA ALA A 417 -8.91 -0.67 -17.60
C ALA A 417 -8.30 -2.06 -17.88
N LEU A 418 -8.10 -2.40 -19.17
CA LEU A 418 -7.53 -3.68 -19.58
C LEU A 418 -6.06 -3.54 -19.95
N SER A 419 -5.28 -4.53 -19.53
CA SER A 419 -3.86 -4.64 -19.86
C SER A 419 -3.53 -6.12 -20.03
N GLY A 420 -2.53 -6.44 -20.86
CA GLY A 420 -2.21 -7.83 -21.23
C GLY A 420 -2.18 -8.80 -20.05
N GLY A 421 -2.53 -10.06 -20.30
CA GLY A 421 -2.58 -11.09 -19.26
C GLY A 421 -3.86 -11.92 -19.29
N ARG A 422 -4.20 -12.49 -18.13
CA ARG A 422 -5.29 -13.46 -17.96
C ARG A 422 -6.47 -12.80 -17.25
N TYR A 423 -7.68 -13.23 -17.60
CA TYR A 423 -8.94 -12.73 -17.05
C TYR A 423 -9.89 -13.89 -16.74
N PHE A 424 -10.68 -13.76 -15.68
CA PHE A 424 -11.84 -14.58 -15.40
C PHE A 424 -13.11 -13.90 -15.89
N ILE A 425 -14.01 -14.67 -16.48
CA ILE A 425 -15.40 -14.28 -16.71
C ILE A 425 -16.30 -15.43 -16.24
N GLY A 426 -17.42 -15.11 -15.59
CA GLY A 426 -18.17 -16.16 -14.94
C GLY A 426 -19.40 -15.73 -14.16
N THR A 427 -20.14 -16.73 -13.70
CA THR A 427 -21.15 -16.65 -12.65
C THR A 427 -20.63 -17.41 -11.41
N PRO A 428 -21.34 -17.37 -10.26
CA PRO A 428 -20.96 -18.16 -9.09
C PRO A 428 -20.87 -19.67 -9.31
N THR A 429 -21.38 -20.20 -10.43
CA THR A 429 -21.43 -21.65 -10.72
C THR A 429 -20.75 -22.04 -12.04
N SER A 430 -20.15 -21.08 -12.77
CA SER A 430 -19.50 -21.34 -14.04
C SER A 430 -18.41 -20.29 -14.28
N GLU A 431 -17.20 -20.72 -14.60
CA GLU A 431 -16.07 -19.83 -14.90
C GLU A 431 -15.40 -20.20 -16.22
N GLU A 432 -14.92 -19.17 -16.93
CA GLU A 432 -13.98 -19.31 -18.04
C GLU A 432 -12.77 -18.42 -17.76
N ARG A 433 -11.58 -18.96 -18.06
CA ARG A 433 -10.33 -18.20 -18.10
C ARG A 433 -10.08 -17.80 -19.55
N VAL A 434 -9.80 -16.53 -19.76
CA VAL A 434 -9.44 -16.00 -21.08
C VAL A 434 -8.12 -15.26 -21.00
N ARG A 435 -7.37 -15.24 -22.09
CA ARG A 435 -6.15 -14.43 -22.20
C ARG A 435 -6.44 -13.24 -23.12
N LEU A 436 -6.18 -12.03 -22.64
CA LEU A 436 -6.29 -10.83 -23.47
C LEU A 436 -5.16 -10.83 -24.49
N LEU A 437 -5.52 -10.83 -25.78
CA LEU A 437 -4.58 -10.81 -26.90
C LEU A 437 -4.32 -9.38 -27.41
N SER A 438 -5.37 -8.58 -27.53
CA SER A 438 -5.26 -7.18 -27.95
C SER A 438 -6.42 -6.32 -27.45
N VAL A 439 -6.14 -5.02 -27.31
CA VAL A 439 -7.14 -3.95 -27.21
C VAL A 439 -7.25 -3.31 -28.58
N ASP A 440 -8.38 -3.55 -29.26
CA ASP A 440 -8.56 -3.18 -30.66
C ASP A 440 -9.13 -1.77 -30.81
N SER A 441 -9.95 -1.34 -29.83
CA SER A 441 -10.49 0.02 -29.71
C SER A 441 -10.98 0.29 -28.28
N PRO A 442 -11.41 1.52 -27.92
CA PRO A 442 -11.95 1.81 -26.58
C PRO A 442 -13.06 0.87 -26.10
N THR A 443 -13.81 0.23 -27.00
CA THR A 443 -14.93 -0.67 -26.67
C THR A 443 -14.80 -2.07 -27.25
N GLN A 444 -13.64 -2.45 -27.81
CA GLN A 444 -13.44 -3.75 -28.45
C GLN A 444 -12.10 -4.37 -28.07
N ILE A 445 -12.13 -5.67 -27.77
CA ILE A 445 -10.96 -6.46 -27.44
C ILE A 445 -10.96 -7.80 -28.17
N THR A 446 -9.78 -8.41 -28.29
CA THR A 446 -9.62 -9.78 -28.76
C THR A 446 -9.03 -10.65 -27.65
N VAL A 447 -9.60 -11.83 -27.45
CA VAL A 447 -9.23 -12.79 -26.40
C VAL A 447 -9.00 -14.20 -26.95
N GLU A 448 -8.14 -14.96 -26.26
CA GLU A 448 -8.03 -16.41 -26.37
C GLU A 448 -9.04 -17.07 -25.41
N ARG A 449 -9.86 -17.96 -25.95
CA ARG A 449 -10.96 -18.64 -25.25
C ARG A 449 -10.47 -19.93 -24.58
N GLY A 450 -11.10 -20.30 -23.46
CA GLY A 450 -10.79 -21.55 -22.77
C GLY A 450 -9.32 -21.68 -22.35
N PHE A 451 -8.70 -20.55 -21.99
CA PHE A 451 -7.29 -20.49 -21.62
C PHE A 451 -7.02 -21.41 -20.40
N GLU A 452 -5.82 -22.02 -20.35
CA GLU A 452 -5.41 -22.97 -19.30
C GLU A 452 -6.40 -24.14 -19.08
N GLY A 453 -7.07 -24.58 -20.15
CA GLY A 453 -7.97 -25.73 -20.11
C GLY A 453 -9.32 -25.46 -19.45
N SER A 454 -9.68 -24.19 -19.24
CA SER A 454 -11.05 -23.82 -18.87
C SER A 454 -12.02 -24.05 -20.05
N ALA A 455 -13.29 -24.30 -19.75
CA ALA A 455 -14.30 -24.52 -20.78
C ALA A 455 -14.83 -23.19 -21.33
N SER A 456 -14.77 -22.99 -22.64
CA SER A 456 -15.35 -21.79 -23.26
C SER A 456 -16.86 -21.73 -23.11
N GLY A 457 -17.38 -20.65 -22.53
CA GLY A 457 -18.80 -20.47 -22.24
C GLY A 457 -19.50 -19.43 -23.13
N SER A 458 -20.83 -19.34 -23.01
CA SER A 458 -21.57 -18.17 -23.51
C SER A 458 -21.78 -17.20 -22.35
N TRP A 459 -21.50 -15.91 -22.57
CA TRP A 459 -21.61 -14.88 -21.53
C TRP A 459 -22.52 -13.75 -22.00
N PRO A 460 -23.59 -13.42 -21.27
CA PRO A 460 -24.48 -12.33 -21.65
C PRO A 460 -23.82 -10.96 -21.45
N ALA A 461 -24.35 -9.94 -22.13
CA ALA A 461 -24.07 -8.55 -21.82
C ALA A 461 -24.30 -8.27 -20.31
N GLY A 462 -23.46 -7.44 -19.72
CA GLY A 462 -23.45 -7.21 -18.27
C GLY A 462 -22.55 -8.18 -17.49
N THR A 463 -21.99 -9.23 -18.12
CA THR A 463 -21.03 -10.11 -17.43
C THR A 463 -19.69 -9.41 -17.29
N ARG A 464 -19.15 -9.39 -16.07
CA ARG A 464 -17.88 -8.72 -15.76
C ARG A 464 -16.70 -9.66 -15.96
N MET A 465 -15.72 -9.18 -16.71
CA MET A 465 -14.37 -9.75 -16.76
C MET A 465 -13.53 -9.16 -15.63
N LYS A 466 -12.70 -9.98 -14.99
CA LYS A 466 -11.78 -9.56 -13.92
C LYS A 466 -10.38 -10.06 -14.19
N LYS A 467 -9.36 -9.23 -14.01
CA LYS A 467 -7.98 -9.64 -14.24
C LYS A 467 -7.55 -10.65 -13.17
N VAL A 468 -6.81 -11.66 -13.60
CA VAL A 468 -6.15 -12.61 -12.71
C VAL A 468 -4.70 -12.19 -12.59
N SER A 469 -4.22 -12.04 -11.36
CA SER A 469 -2.79 -11.83 -11.17
C SER A 469 -2.01 -12.97 -11.83
N PRO A 470 -0.90 -12.69 -12.54
CA PRO A 470 0.02 -13.72 -13.02
C PRO A 470 0.55 -14.62 -11.90
N ILE A 471 0.47 -14.14 -10.65
CA ILE A 471 0.90 -14.81 -9.42
C ILE A 471 0.35 -16.24 -9.30
N SER A 472 -0.92 -16.48 -9.65
CA SER A 472 -1.47 -17.84 -9.65
C SER A 472 -1.32 -18.49 -11.04
N GLY A 473 -0.11 -18.92 -11.39
CA GLY A 473 0.08 -19.85 -12.50
C GLY A 473 1.45 -19.78 -13.18
N PHE A 474 2.29 -20.76 -12.85
CA PHE A 474 3.33 -21.45 -13.65
C PHE A 474 4.22 -20.68 -14.65
N ALA A 475 4.21 -19.35 -14.73
CA ALA A 475 5.06 -18.61 -15.66
C ALA A 475 6.45 -18.27 -15.09
N SER A 476 6.65 -18.35 -13.77
CA SER A 476 7.97 -18.28 -13.13
C SER A 476 8.13 -19.38 -12.09
N ASP A 477 9.35 -19.93 -11.98
CA ASP A 477 9.68 -20.95 -10.97
C ASP A 477 9.71 -20.36 -9.53
N ILE A 478 9.68 -19.02 -9.40
CA ILE A 478 9.77 -18.28 -8.14
C ILE A 478 8.91 -17.00 -8.23
N GLU A 479 8.06 -16.76 -7.23
CA GLU A 479 7.18 -15.58 -7.12
C GLU A 479 7.69 -14.56 -6.11
N TRP A 480 8.39 -15.04 -5.08
CA TRP A 480 8.94 -14.23 -4.02
C TRP A 480 10.27 -14.79 -3.53
N ARG A 481 11.13 -13.92 -3.03
CA ARG A 481 12.38 -14.28 -2.35
C ARG A 481 12.68 -13.29 -1.24
N ALA A 482 13.22 -13.81 -0.15
CA ALA A 482 13.90 -13.02 0.88
C ALA A 482 15.28 -13.63 1.18
N THR A 483 16.22 -12.77 1.54
CA THR A 483 17.59 -13.15 1.89
C THR A 483 17.91 -12.66 3.29
N ILE A 484 18.39 -13.58 4.13
CA ILE A 484 19.00 -13.27 5.42
C ILE A 484 20.52 -13.31 5.21
N SER A 485 21.20 -12.21 5.53
CA SER A 485 22.67 -12.12 5.41
C SER A 485 23.28 -11.47 6.65
N ASN A 486 24.61 -11.46 6.75
CA ASN A 486 25.33 -10.90 7.90
C ASN A 486 24.86 -11.44 9.25
N LEU A 487 24.34 -12.67 9.27
CA LEU A 487 23.82 -13.31 10.47
C LEU A 487 24.93 -13.52 11.48
N THR A 488 24.78 -12.88 12.63
CA THR A 488 25.73 -12.88 13.73
C THR A 488 25.00 -13.20 15.03
N VAL A 489 25.57 -14.10 15.81
CA VAL A 489 25.09 -14.44 17.14
C VAL A 489 26.21 -14.19 18.13
N THR A 490 25.99 -13.29 19.08
CA THR A 490 26.90 -13.08 20.20
C THR A 490 26.35 -13.75 21.47
N GLY A 491 27.23 -14.11 22.40
CA GLY A 491 26.91 -14.96 23.56
C GLY A 491 27.31 -16.43 23.38
N ASP A 492 26.91 -17.31 24.31
CA ASP A 492 27.20 -18.75 24.21
C ASP A 492 26.32 -19.40 23.15
N ARG A 493 26.85 -19.54 21.92
CA ARG A 493 26.15 -20.19 20.80
C ARG A 493 26.29 -21.72 20.77
N SER A 494 26.94 -22.34 21.75
CA SER A 494 27.25 -23.77 21.69
C SER A 494 26.01 -24.64 21.84
N LEU A 495 25.92 -25.67 20.99
CA LEU A 495 24.96 -26.76 21.13
C LEU A 495 25.72 -28.04 21.47
N LYS A 496 25.28 -28.71 22.54
CA LYS A 496 25.84 -29.99 22.95
C LYS A 496 25.18 -31.07 22.13
N VAL A 497 25.97 -31.92 21.49
CA VAL A 497 25.47 -33.20 20.99
C VAL A 497 25.47 -34.21 22.14
N GLY A 498 24.55 -35.16 22.12
CA GLY A 498 24.63 -36.35 22.99
C GLY A 498 25.85 -37.18 22.61
N GLY A 499 27.05 -36.73 23.00
CA GLY A 499 28.31 -37.34 22.60
C GLY A 499 28.46 -38.75 23.16
N GLY A 500 28.92 -39.69 22.33
CA GLY A 500 29.64 -40.93 22.68
C GLY A 500 28.99 -41.94 23.62
N ALA A 501 27.84 -41.66 24.23
CA ALA A 501 27.15 -42.60 25.10
C ALA A 501 26.72 -43.82 24.27
N PRO A 502 27.03 -45.06 24.70
CA PRO A 502 26.56 -46.25 24.00
C PRO A 502 25.05 -46.20 23.96
N ARG A 503 24.51 -46.08 22.74
CA ARG A 503 23.08 -46.01 22.43
C ARG A 503 22.33 -47.11 23.17
N ILE A 504 21.33 -46.76 23.98
CA ILE A 504 20.40 -47.71 24.60
C ILE A 504 19.18 -47.77 23.69
N GLU A 505 19.17 -48.70 22.75
CA GLU A 505 17.97 -48.97 21.94
C GLU A 505 16.98 -49.85 22.71
N GLU A 506 15.75 -49.98 22.19
CA GLU A 506 14.75 -50.94 22.68
C GLU A 506 15.28 -52.38 22.79
N SER A 507 16.28 -52.73 21.99
CA SER A 507 16.96 -54.03 21.99
C SER A 507 18.20 -54.10 22.89
N ASP A 508 18.59 -53.00 23.55
CA ASP A 508 19.74 -52.97 24.44
C ASP A 508 19.42 -53.67 25.76
N ALA A 509 20.33 -54.50 26.26
CA ALA A 509 20.16 -55.27 27.49
C ALA A 509 19.91 -54.40 28.76
N ARG A 510 20.18 -53.09 28.69
CA ARG A 510 19.85 -52.10 29.72
C ARG A 510 18.36 -51.72 29.73
N CYS A 511 17.65 -51.85 28.61
CA CYS A 511 16.20 -51.71 28.53
C CYS A 511 15.53 -52.97 29.10
N LYS A 512 14.86 -52.85 30.25
CA LYS A 512 14.03 -53.91 30.83
C LYS A 512 12.57 -53.50 30.74
N TYR A 513 11.80 -54.20 29.92
CA TYR A 513 10.34 -54.10 29.91
C TYR A 513 9.79 -54.96 31.04
N THR A 514 9.24 -54.33 32.07
CA THR A 514 8.52 -55.01 33.16
C THR A 514 7.05 -54.67 33.07
N GLY A 515 6.19 -55.69 32.97
CA GLY A 515 4.75 -55.52 32.77
C GLY A 515 4.21 -56.62 31.86
N TYR A 516 2.92 -56.57 31.57
CA TYR A 516 2.25 -57.43 30.61
C TYR A 516 1.64 -56.55 29.52
N TRP A 517 1.68 -57.02 28.27
CA TRP A 517 1.02 -56.34 27.16
C TRP A 517 -0.46 -56.73 27.15
N GLU A 518 -1.36 -55.76 27.26
CA GLU A 518 -2.79 -55.99 27.02
C GLU A 518 -3.10 -55.70 25.55
N GLU A 519 -3.87 -56.57 24.89
CA GLU A 519 -4.38 -56.28 23.55
C GLU A 519 -5.38 -55.13 23.63
N TYR A 520 -5.02 -53.99 23.06
CA TYR A 520 -5.91 -52.85 22.91
C TYR A 520 -6.56 -52.86 21.53
N VAL A 521 -7.89 -52.82 21.50
CA VAL A 521 -8.67 -52.59 20.27
C VAL A 521 -9.00 -51.11 20.18
N TYR A 522 -8.57 -50.45 19.11
CA TYR A 522 -8.86 -49.03 18.88
C TYR A 522 -10.37 -48.77 18.87
N GLY A 523 -10.85 -47.96 19.82
CA GLY A 523 -12.28 -47.67 20.02
C GLY A 523 -13.00 -48.55 21.04
N GLY A 524 -12.32 -49.55 21.62
CA GLY A 524 -12.78 -50.21 22.85
C GLY A 524 -12.63 -49.27 24.04
N GLY A 525 -13.63 -49.24 24.93
CA GLY A 525 -13.53 -48.52 26.20
C GLY A 525 -12.32 -49.01 26.99
N PHE A 526 -11.67 -48.09 27.71
CA PHE A 526 -10.61 -48.42 28.65
C PHE A 526 -11.14 -49.44 29.68
N PRO A 527 -10.39 -50.50 30.03
CA PRO A 527 -10.80 -51.41 31.09
C PRO A 527 -10.96 -50.69 32.44
#